data_AF-A0A0B8P2M8-F1
#
_entry.id   AF-A0A0B8P2M8-F1
#
_cell.length_a   1.000
_cell.length_b   1.000
_cell.length_c   1.000
_cell.angle_alpha   90.00
_cell.angle_beta   90.00
_cell.angle_gamma   90.00
#
_symmetry.space_group_name_H-M   'P 1'
#
loop_
_entity.id
_entity.type
_entity.pdbx_description
1 polymer ?
#
loop_
_entity_poly.entity_id
_entity_poly.type
_entity_poly.pdbx_seq_one_letter_code
_entity_poly.pdbx_strand_id
1 'polypeptide(L)'
;MSWTINSFVIAFGKVLLTLFFACTAGYALARLKFTGARAVFAFMLLSMMIPGQVTFISNYLIYRDIGLLNTPWAVITAIVASGQVLIMKQFFESIPKELEEAAIVDGASPAVILWRVFMPLAKPAIMSVTILGFQGAWNDFFWPLVVINSQ
;
A
#
# COMPACT_ATOMS: atom_id res chain seq x y z
N MET A 1 13.98 -1.09 25.89
CA MET A 1 13.25 -2.17 25.20
C MET A 1 11.91 -1.72 24.59
N SER A 2 11.19 -0.77 25.22
CA SER A 2 9.87 -0.32 24.73
C SER A 2 9.89 0.41 23.38
N TRP A 3 10.86 1.29 23.12
CA TRP A 3 10.88 2.07 21.87
C TRP A 3 11.13 1.20 20.63
N THR A 4 12.10 0.27 20.68
CA THR A 4 12.46 -0.60 19.55
C THR A 4 11.29 -1.49 19.14
N ILE A 5 10.58 -2.05 20.13
CA ILE A 5 9.41 -2.91 19.89
C ILE A 5 8.26 -2.09 19.31
N ASN A 6 8.00 -0.89 19.86
CA ASN A 6 6.96 0.00 19.33
C ASN A 6 7.25 0.41 17.89
N SER A 7 8.49 0.83 17.59
CA SER A 7 8.92 1.17 16.24
C SER A 7 8.79 -0.01 15.28
N PHE A 8 9.15 -1.23 15.72
CA PHE A 8 9.00 -2.43 14.91
C PHE A 8 7.53 -2.73 14.59
N VAL A 9 6.66 -2.71 15.60
CA VAL A 9 5.22 -2.95 15.43
C VAL A 9 4.59 -1.90 14.51
N ILE A 10 4.95 -0.63 14.66
CA ILE A 10 4.47 0.46 13.81
C ILE A 10 4.93 0.28 12.37
N ALA A 11 6.23 0.04 12.14
CA ALA A 11 6.79 -0.15 10.81
C ALA A 11 6.18 -1.39 10.12
N PHE A 12 6.07 -2.50 10.84
CA PHE A 12 5.46 -3.72 10.33
C PHE A 12 3.97 -3.53 10.01
N GLY A 13 3.22 -2.87 10.90
CA GLY A 13 1.81 -2.54 10.67
C GLY A 13 1.61 -1.66 9.43
N LYS A 14 2.45 -0.62 9.26
CA LYS A 14 2.44 0.25 8.08
C LYS A 14 2.68 -0.55 6.79
N VAL A 15 3.63 -1.48 6.81
CA VAL A 15 3.95 -2.34 5.65
C VAL A 15 2.80 -3.28 5.32
N LEU A 16 2.22 -3.96 6.30
CA LEU A 16 1.08 -4.86 6.08
C LEU A 16 -0.12 -4.12 5.48
N LEU A 17 -0.43 -2.94 6.00
CA LEU A 17 -1.53 -2.13 5.48
C LEU A 17 -1.24 -1.65 4.06
N THR A 18 -0.02 -1.22 3.80
CA THR A 18 0.43 -0.83 2.46
C THR A 18 0.32 -1.99 1.47
N LEU A 19 0.77 -3.19 1.83
CA LEU A 19 0.67 -4.38 0.99
C LEU A 19 -0.78 -4.76 0.70
N PHE A 20 -1.65 -4.69 1.70
CA PHE A 20 -3.06 -4.98 1.51
C PHE A 20 -3.68 -4.07 0.43
N PHE A 21 -3.47 -2.76 0.53
CA PHE A 21 -3.97 -1.82 -0.47
C PHE A 21 -3.23 -1.91 -1.81
N ALA A 22 -1.92 -2.12 -1.81
CA ALA A 22 -1.11 -2.26 -3.01
C ALA A 22 -1.50 -3.49 -3.83
N CYS A 23 -1.68 -4.65 -3.19
CA CYS A 23 -2.10 -5.88 -3.86
C CYS A 23 -3.54 -5.78 -4.38
N THR A 24 -4.46 -5.26 -3.58
CA THR A 24 -5.87 -5.17 -3.98
C THR A 24 -6.07 -4.15 -5.12
N ALA A 25 -5.57 -2.93 -4.97
CA ALA A 25 -5.66 -1.90 -6.01
C ALA A 25 -4.81 -2.25 -7.23
N GLY A 26 -3.62 -2.83 -7.03
CA GLY A 26 -2.76 -3.28 -8.12
C GLY A 26 -3.43 -4.35 -8.97
N TYR A 27 -4.08 -5.35 -8.33
CA TYR A 27 -4.83 -6.37 -9.03
C TYR A 27 -6.06 -5.80 -9.76
N ALA A 28 -6.81 -4.91 -9.08
CA ALA A 28 -7.95 -4.26 -9.69
C ALA A 28 -7.56 -3.48 -10.95
N LEU A 29 -6.47 -2.72 -10.91
CA LEU A 29 -5.99 -1.94 -12.05
C LEU A 29 -5.32 -2.78 -13.15
N ALA A 30 -4.74 -3.94 -12.81
CA ALA A 30 -4.12 -4.85 -13.77
C ALA A 30 -5.14 -5.74 -14.50
N ARG A 31 -6.14 -6.26 -13.78
CA ARG A 31 -6.99 -7.37 -14.26
C ARG A 31 -8.47 -7.04 -14.38
N LEU A 32 -9.01 -6.19 -13.50
CA LEU A 32 -10.44 -5.86 -13.55
C LEU A 32 -10.72 -4.81 -14.62
N LYS A 33 -11.72 -5.09 -15.47
CA LYS A 33 -12.21 -4.14 -16.46
C LYS A 33 -13.38 -3.37 -15.86
N PHE A 34 -13.13 -2.14 -15.42
CA PHE A 34 -14.16 -1.24 -14.91
C PHE A 34 -14.10 0.14 -15.57
N THR A 35 -15.26 0.80 -15.64
CA THR A 35 -15.38 2.14 -16.21
C THR A 35 -14.54 3.13 -15.38
N GLY A 36 -13.63 3.86 -16.04
CA GLY A 36 -12.77 4.84 -15.37
C GLY A 36 -11.40 4.31 -14.91
N ALA A 37 -11.06 3.04 -15.14
CA ALA A 37 -9.75 2.47 -14.76
C ALA A 37 -8.56 3.29 -15.27
N ARG A 38 -8.62 3.82 -16.51
CA ARG A 38 -7.60 4.71 -17.07
C ARG A 38 -7.49 6.03 -16.32
N ALA A 39 -8.61 6.61 -15.91
CA ALA A 39 -8.63 7.86 -15.15
C ALA A 39 -8.03 7.64 -13.76
N VAL A 40 -8.45 6.58 -13.05
CA VAL A 40 -7.88 6.22 -11.74
C VAL A 40 -6.38 5.99 -11.84
N PHE A 41 -5.92 5.26 -12.86
CA PHE A 41 -4.49 5.05 -13.08
C PHE A 41 -3.74 6.36 -13.39
N ALA A 42 -4.30 7.23 -14.22
CA ALA A 42 -3.71 8.55 -14.51
C ALA A 42 -3.64 9.43 -13.26
N PHE A 43 -4.69 9.51 -12.46
CA PHE A 43 -4.69 10.23 -11.18
C PHE A 43 -3.64 9.67 -10.21
N MET A 44 -3.49 8.35 -10.15
CA MET A 44 -2.46 7.71 -9.34
C MET A 44 -1.06 8.15 -9.79
N LEU A 45 -0.77 8.17 -11.09
CA LEU A 45 0.52 8.64 -11.61
C LEU A 45 0.75 10.13 -11.33
N LEU A 46 -0.27 10.97 -11.50
CA LEU A 46 -0.18 12.41 -11.17
C LEU A 46 0.07 12.63 -9.67
N SER A 47 -0.55 11.82 -8.80
CA SER A 47 -0.32 11.91 -7.35
C SER A 47 1.14 11.64 -6.96
N MET A 48 1.85 10.80 -7.72
CA MET A 48 3.27 10.50 -7.47
C MET A 48 4.20 11.67 -7.82
N MET A 49 3.74 12.64 -8.61
CA MET A 49 4.49 13.85 -8.93
C MET A 49 4.42 14.90 -7.81
N ILE A 50 3.47 14.76 -6.88
CA ILE A 50 3.30 15.67 -5.75
C ILE A 50 4.33 15.29 -4.67
N PRO A 51 5.24 16.21 -4.29
CA PRO A 51 6.17 15.95 -3.20
C PRO A 51 5.43 15.78 -1.87
N GLY A 52 5.78 14.74 -1.11
CA GLY A 52 5.12 14.44 0.17
C GLY A 52 5.22 15.58 1.21
N GLN A 53 6.23 16.44 1.09
CA GLN A 53 6.42 17.61 1.95
C GLN A 53 5.33 18.67 1.75
N VAL A 54 4.75 18.75 0.55
CA VAL A 54 3.70 19.74 0.23
C VAL A 54 2.36 19.32 0.85
N THR A 55 2.07 18.02 0.85
CA THR A 55 0.82 17.47 1.43
C THR A 55 0.88 17.32 2.95
N PHE A 56 2.03 17.60 3.55
CA PHE A 56 2.30 17.37 4.96
C PHE A 56 1.35 18.11 5.91
N ILE A 57 1.20 19.43 5.75
CA ILE A 57 0.33 20.25 6.61
C ILE A 57 -1.12 19.79 6.46
N SER A 58 -1.56 19.56 5.22
CA SER A 58 -2.92 19.09 4.93
C SER A 58 -3.20 17.74 5.61
N ASN A 59 -2.27 16.78 5.52
CA ASN A 59 -2.39 15.51 6.21
C ASN A 59 -2.45 15.71 7.71
N TYR A 60 -1.55 16.51 8.30
CA TYR A 60 -1.57 16.77 9.75
C TYR A 60 -2.93 17.29 10.24
N LEU A 61 -3.54 18.23 9.52
CA LEU A 61 -4.86 18.76 9.85
C LEU A 61 -5.94 17.67 9.79
N ILE A 62 -5.92 16.79 8.78
CA ILE A 62 -6.83 15.65 8.70
C ILE A 62 -6.67 14.74 9.92
N TYR A 63 -5.44 14.37 10.27
CA TYR A 63 -5.15 13.52 11.44
C TYR A 63 -5.58 14.16 12.76
N ARG A 64 -5.47 15.49 12.88
CA ARG A 64 -5.99 16.27 14.01
C ARG A 64 -7.51 16.20 14.08
N ASP A 65 -8.17 16.50 12.98
CA ASP A 65 -9.62 16.68 12.93
C ASP A 65 -10.36 15.35 13.15
N ILE A 66 -9.75 14.22 12.77
CA ILE A 66 -10.25 12.86 13.05
C ILE A 66 -9.76 12.29 14.40
N GLY A 67 -9.01 13.08 15.20
CA GLY A 67 -8.57 12.68 16.54
C GLY A 67 -7.53 11.57 16.59
N LEU A 68 -6.77 11.35 15.51
CA LEU A 68 -5.76 10.30 15.43
C LEU A 68 -4.37 10.72 15.95
N LEU A 69 -4.15 12.01 16.18
CA LEU A 69 -2.89 12.51 16.75
C LEU A 69 -2.55 11.86 18.10
N ASN A 70 -1.27 11.75 18.39
CA ASN A 70 -0.71 11.13 19.59
C ASN A 70 -1.05 9.63 19.74
N THR A 71 -1.42 8.97 18.63
CA THR A 71 -1.63 7.51 18.61
C THR A 71 -0.66 6.84 17.63
N PRO A 72 -0.28 5.56 17.87
CA PRO A 72 0.49 4.78 16.88
C PRO A 72 -0.22 4.66 15.53
N TRP A 73 -1.55 4.75 15.51
CA TRP A 73 -2.36 4.72 14.31
C TRP A 73 -2.10 5.90 13.38
N ALA A 74 -1.69 7.06 13.91
CA ALA A 74 -1.26 8.20 13.09
C ALA A 74 -0.09 7.86 12.17
N VAL A 75 0.79 6.96 12.61
CA VAL A 75 1.97 6.54 11.84
C VAL A 75 1.64 5.33 10.97
N ILE A 76 0.89 4.35 11.49
CA ILE A 76 0.54 3.12 10.76
C ILE A 76 -0.33 3.43 9.52
N THR A 77 -1.28 4.36 9.66
CA THR A 77 -2.23 4.70 8.59
C THR A 77 -1.70 5.73 7.60
N ALA A 78 -0.50 6.28 7.81
CA ALA A 78 0.17 7.17 6.87
C ALA A 78 0.70 6.37 5.68
N ILE A 79 -0.24 5.89 4.85
CA ILE A 79 -0.01 4.97 3.74
C ILE A 79 0.61 5.76 2.59
N VAL A 80 1.73 5.27 2.08
CA VAL A 80 2.24 5.64 0.75
C VAL A 80 1.98 4.42 -0.12
N ALA A 81 0.87 4.43 -0.86
CA ALA A 81 0.45 3.28 -1.66
C ALA A 81 0.72 3.45 -3.16
N SER A 82 0.67 4.66 -3.73
CA SER A 82 0.65 4.83 -5.19
C SER A 82 1.83 4.16 -5.92
N GLY A 83 3.05 4.25 -5.38
CA GLY A 83 4.23 3.58 -5.95
C GLY A 83 4.19 2.06 -5.80
N GLN A 84 3.75 1.56 -4.65
CA GLN A 84 3.63 0.14 -4.34
C GLN A 84 2.50 -0.50 -5.15
N VAL A 85 1.39 0.21 -5.34
CA VAL A 85 0.29 -0.16 -6.24
C VAL A 85 0.82 -0.26 -7.67
N LEU A 86 1.63 0.70 -8.13
CA LEU A 86 2.24 0.66 -9.46
C LEU A 86 3.12 -0.58 -9.63
N ILE A 87 3.99 -0.88 -8.66
CA ILE A 87 4.84 -2.09 -8.68
C ILE A 87 3.99 -3.35 -8.75
N MET A 88 2.99 -3.48 -7.87
CA MET A 88 2.11 -4.64 -7.86
C MET A 88 1.29 -4.76 -9.14
N LYS A 89 0.79 -3.65 -9.68
CA LYS A 89 0.06 -3.60 -10.95
C LYS A 89 0.92 -4.09 -12.11
N GLN A 90 2.13 -3.57 -12.25
CA GLN A 90 3.08 -4.00 -13.30
C GLN A 90 3.46 -5.48 -13.17
N PHE A 91 3.68 -5.95 -11.94
CA PHE A 91 3.97 -7.36 -11.70
C PHE A 91 2.77 -8.25 -12.03
N PHE A 92 1.56 -7.87 -11.60
CA PHE A 92 0.38 -8.64 -11.93
C PHE A 92 0.05 -8.65 -13.42
N GLU A 93 0.41 -7.60 -14.18
CA GLU A 93 0.30 -7.60 -15.65
C GLU A 93 1.27 -8.56 -16.34
N SER A 94 2.42 -8.87 -15.72
CA SER A 94 3.40 -9.79 -16.31
C SER A 94 3.04 -11.27 -16.14
N ILE A 95 2.12 -11.59 -15.23
CA ILE A 95 1.61 -12.97 -15.04
C ILE A 95 0.84 -13.40 -16.30
N PRO A 96 1.04 -14.61 -16.85
CA PRO A 96 0.29 -15.09 -18.01
C PRO A 96 -1.23 -15.09 -17.75
N LYS A 97 -2.03 -14.62 -18.72
CA LYS A 97 -3.49 -14.47 -18.57
C LYS A 97 -4.20 -15.82 -18.53
N GLU A 98 -3.59 -16.85 -19.08
CA GLU A 98 -4.09 -18.22 -19.13
C GLU A 98 -4.30 -18.80 -17.72
N LEU A 99 -3.47 -18.41 -16.74
CA LEU A 99 -3.63 -18.83 -15.34
C LEU A 99 -4.90 -18.27 -14.70
N GLU A 100 -5.26 -17.03 -15.06
CA GLU A 100 -6.49 -16.39 -14.63
C GLU A 100 -7.69 -17.02 -15.34
N GLU A 101 -7.60 -17.23 -16.65
CA GLU A 101 -8.67 -17.85 -17.45
C GLU A 101 -8.98 -19.28 -16.98
N ALA A 102 -7.97 -20.08 -16.65
CA ALA A 102 -8.15 -21.41 -16.08
C ALA A 102 -8.93 -21.36 -14.75
N ALA A 103 -8.58 -20.45 -13.85
CA ALA A 103 -9.29 -20.28 -12.58
C ALA A 103 -10.74 -19.81 -12.78
N ILE A 104 -11.00 -18.98 -13.79
CA ILE A 104 -12.37 -18.55 -14.16
C ILE A 104 -13.18 -19.74 -14.67
N VAL A 105 -12.60 -20.63 -15.47
CA VAL A 105 -13.24 -21.87 -15.94
C VAL A 105 -13.60 -22.78 -14.76
N ASP A 106 -12.76 -22.83 -13.73
CA ASP A 106 -13.02 -23.54 -12.48
C ASP A 106 -14.05 -22.83 -11.56
N GLY A 107 -14.64 -21.71 -12.00
CA GLY A 107 -15.66 -20.96 -11.27
C GLY A 107 -15.12 -20.08 -10.14
N ALA A 108 -13.81 -19.77 -10.12
CA ALA A 108 -13.22 -18.91 -9.11
C ALA A 108 -13.69 -17.45 -9.26
N SER A 109 -14.09 -16.83 -8.14
CA SER A 109 -14.38 -15.40 -8.12
C SER A 109 -13.08 -14.57 -8.18
N PRO A 110 -13.12 -13.28 -8.59
CA PRO A 110 -11.91 -12.44 -8.67
C PRO A 110 -11.13 -12.34 -7.35
N ALA A 111 -11.83 -12.35 -6.21
CA ALA A 111 -11.18 -12.39 -4.90
C ALA A 111 -10.42 -13.70 -4.68
N VAL A 112 -11.00 -14.84 -5.07
CA VAL A 112 -10.34 -16.14 -5.00
C VAL A 112 -9.12 -16.18 -5.92
N ILE A 113 -9.24 -15.65 -7.15
CA ILE A 113 -8.13 -15.56 -8.11
C ILE A 113 -6.98 -14.72 -7.52
N LEU A 114 -7.28 -13.54 -6.97
CA LEU A 114 -6.28 -12.70 -6.31
C LEU A 114 -5.55 -13.49 -5.21
N TRP A 115 -6.27 -14.01 -4.22
CA TRP A 115 -5.66 -14.58 -3.02
C TRP A 115 -5.05 -15.97 -3.22
N ARG A 116 -5.61 -16.81 -4.10
CA ARG A 116 -5.16 -18.19 -4.29
C ARG A 116 -4.29 -18.41 -5.52
N VAL A 117 -4.35 -17.53 -6.52
CA VAL A 117 -3.55 -17.67 -7.76
C VAL A 117 -2.48 -16.60 -7.83
N PHE A 118 -2.86 -15.32 -7.77
CA PHE A 118 -1.92 -14.22 -7.99
C PHE A 118 -0.96 -13.99 -6.82
N MET A 119 -1.46 -14.01 -5.58
CA MET A 119 -0.63 -13.75 -4.39
C MET A 119 0.53 -14.74 -4.22
N PRO A 120 0.36 -16.07 -4.40
CA PRO A 120 1.48 -17.01 -4.38
C PRO A 120 2.52 -16.77 -5.48
N LEU A 121 2.07 -16.41 -6.69
CA LEU A 121 2.94 -16.11 -7.84
C LEU A 121 3.67 -14.77 -7.64
N ALA A 122 3.07 -13.83 -6.93
CA ALA A 122 3.63 -12.51 -6.64
C ALA A 122 4.50 -12.45 -5.40
N LYS A 123 4.84 -13.59 -4.77
CA LYS A 123 5.79 -13.65 -3.65
C LYS A 123 7.08 -12.85 -3.89
N PRO A 124 7.74 -12.90 -5.07
CA PRO A 124 8.94 -12.10 -5.31
C PRO A 124 8.68 -10.59 -5.18
N ALA A 125 7.64 -10.07 -5.82
CA ALA A 125 7.27 -8.65 -5.75
C ALA A 125 6.83 -8.24 -4.35
N ILE A 126 6.01 -9.07 -3.68
CA ILE A 126 5.57 -8.83 -2.30
C ILE A 126 6.78 -8.73 -1.38
N MET A 127 7.78 -9.61 -1.51
CA MET A 127 9.01 -9.54 -0.70
C MET A 127 9.78 -8.24 -0.96
N SER A 128 9.94 -7.83 -2.22
CA SER A 128 10.59 -6.55 -2.55
C SER A 128 9.87 -5.36 -1.93
N VAL A 129 8.54 -5.28 -2.06
CA VAL A 129 7.73 -4.20 -1.46
C VAL A 129 7.80 -4.25 0.07
N THR A 130 7.80 -5.44 0.66
CA THR A 130 7.91 -5.62 2.11
C THR A 130 9.25 -5.11 2.63
N ILE A 131 10.36 -5.52 2.03
CA ILE A 131 11.71 -5.16 2.48
C ILE A 131 11.93 -3.66 2.32
N LEU A 132 11.67 -3.11 1.13
CA LEU A 132 11.87 -1.69 0.86
C LEU A 132 10.89 -0.81 1.66
N GLY A 133 9.65 -1.25 1.80
CA GLY A 133 8.64 -0.57 2.60
C GLY A 133 9.00 -0.56 4.09
N PHE A 134 9.48 -1.68 4.63
CA PHE A 134 9.92 -1.77 6.02
C PHE A 134 11.15 -0.90 6.26
N GLN A 135 12.15 -0.97 5.38
CA GLN A 135 13.34 -0.10 5.46
C GLN A 135 12.94 1.38 5.45
N GLY A 136 12.01 1.78 4.57
CA GLY A 136 11.50 3.14 4.53
C GLY A 136 10.76 3.53 5.81
N ALA A 137 9.86 2.68 6.30
CA ALA A 137 9.10 2.92 7.53
C ALA A 137 9.97 2.97 8.78
N TRP A 138 11.04 2.15 8.83
CA TRP A 138 11.99 2.12 9.93
C TRP A 138 12.86 3.38 9.99
N ASN A 139 13.21 3.93 8.82
CA ASN A 139 14.02 5.15 8.71
C ASN A 139 13.17 6.44 8.77
N ASP A 140 11.85 6.34 8.83
CA ASP A 140 10.94 7.47 8.86
C ASP A 140 10.91 8.12 10.25
N PHE A 141 11.67 9.20 10.40
CA PHE A 141 11.73 9.97 11.65
C PHE A 141 10.78 11.17 11.66
N PHE A 142 10.59 11.81 10.50
CA PHE A 142 9.95 13.10 10.42
C PHE A 142 8.45 13.05 10.73
N TRP A 143 7.72 12.09 10.14
CA TRP A 143 6.28 11.98 10.37
C TRP A 143 5.94 11.62 11.83
N PRO A 144 6.54 10.58 12.44
CA PRO A 144 6.29 10.26 13.85
C PRO A 144 6.55 11.42 14.81
N LEU A 145 7.62 12.19 14.58
CA LEU A 145 7.97 13.35 15.42
C LEU A 145 6.86 14.41 15.44
N VAL A 146 6.14 14.58 14.33
CA VAL A 146 5.11 15.62 14.23
C VAL A 146 3.77 15.15 14.77
N VAL A 147 3.39 13.89 14.51
CA VAL A 147 2.07 13.39 14.89
C VAL A 147 2.01 12.73 16.25
N ILE A 148 3.15 12.36 16.83
CA ILE A 148 3.27 11.86 18.20
C ILE A 148 4.08 12.89 18.97
N ASN A 149 3.39 13.84 19.61
CA ASN A 149 4.03 14.85 20.46
C ASN A 149 3.88 14.45 21.92
N SER A 150 5.00 14.40 22.65
CA SER A 150 5.04 14.17 24.09
C SER A 150 5.20 15.49 24.84
N GLN A 151 4.22 16.39 24.69
CA GLN A 151 4.05 17.52 25.60
C GLN A 151 2.78 17.34 26.43
#